data_AF-A0A939WC74-F1
#
_entry.id   AF-A0A939WC74-F1
#
_cell.length_a   1.000
_cell.length_b   1.000
_cell.length_c   1.000
_cell.angle_alpha   90.00
_cell.angle_beta   90.00
_cell.angle_gamma   90.00
#
_symmetry.space_group_name_H-M   'P 1'
#
loop_
_entity.id
_entity.type
_entity.pdbx_description
1 polymer ?
#
loop_
_entity_poly.entity_id
_entity_poly.type
_entity_poly.pdbx_seq_one_letter_code
_entity_poly.pdbx_strand_id
1 'polypeptide(L)'
;MYTVLLTDGEFTGMIRALRDHGNVRVVGFVFSEYAAHSTMLDASYIAPEWDNPGYRAFLEEVILREKVDLVFPVVTKSLEYMASIADEIKESTGATIVTSEQELIRIANNKGVLLDHLWSDKDLQCCITPH
;
A
#
# COMPACT_ATOMS: atom_id res chain seq x y z
N MET A 1 -16.76 -5.88 -11.00
CA MET A 1 -15.62 -5.04 -11.43
C MET A 1 -15.08 -4.43 -10.16
N TYR A 2 -13.82 -4.71 -9.82
CA TYR A 2 -13.18 -4.14 -8.63
C TYR A 2 -12.50 -2.82 -9.00
N THR A 3 -12.57 -1.83 -8.13
CA THR A 3 -11.78 -0.60 -8.22
C THR A 3 -10.61 -0.70 -7.25
N VAL A 4 -9.40 -0.56 -7.77
CA VAL A 4 -8.16 -0.65 -7.02
C VAL A 4 -7.48 0.72 -7.02
N LEU A 5 -7.04 1.17 -5.84
CA LEU A 5 -6.21 2.36 -5.67
C LEU A 5 -4.76 1.97 -5.41
N LEU A 6 -3.83 2.48 -6.21
CA LEU A 6 -2.39 2.34 -6.01
C LEU A 6 -1.84 3.64 -5.41
N THR A 7 -1.24 3.60 -4.22
CA THR A 7 -0.65 4.80 -3.59
C THR A 7 0.86 4.80 -3.73
N ASP A 8 1.44 6.01 -3.76
CA ASP A 8 2.87 6.28 -3.56
C ASP A 8 3.80 5.42 -4.44
N GLY A 9 3.93 5.67 -5.74
CA GLY A 9 4.99 5.00 -6.50
C GLY A 9 4.92 5.06 -8.02
N GLU A 10 5.85 4.37 -8.66
CA GLU A 10 5.78 3.99 -10.07
C GLU A 10 5.36 2.52 -10.16
N PHE A 11 4.12 2.27 -10.56
CA PHE A 11 3.48 0.95 -10.44
C PHE A 11 3.08 0.35 -11.79
N THR A 12 3.83 0.63 -12.85
CA THR A 12 3.56 0.11 -14.22
C THR A 12 3.48 -1.42 -14.28
N GLY A 13 4.35 -2.12 -13.54
CA GLY A 13 4.30 -3.58 -13.41
C GLY A 13 3.02 -4.07 -12.73
N MET A 14 2.57 -3.40 -11.66
CA MET A 14 1.34 -3.75 -10.94
C MET A 14 0.09 -3.46 -11.77
N ILE A 15 0.04 -2.32 -12.49
CA ILE A 15 -1.07 -2.01 -13.40
C ILE A 15 -1.25 -3.15 -14.41
N ARG A 16 -0.15 -3.62 -15.01
CA ARG A 16 -0.19 -4.72 -15.98
C ARG A 16 -0.69 -6.01 -15.34
N ALA A 17 -0.14 -6.41 -14.20
CA ALA A 17 -0.56 -7.63 -13.50
C ALA A 17 -2.05 -7.60 -13.10
N LEU A 18 -2.54 -6.46 -12.59
CA LEU A 18 -3.95 -6.28 -12.24
C LEU A 18 -4.86 -6.34 -13.47
N ARG A 19 -4.42 -5.77 -14.59
CA ARG A 19 -5.17 -5.82 -15.87
C ARG A 19 -5.21 -7.23 -16.45
N ASP A 20 -4.11 -7.99 -16.35
CA ASP A 20 -4.04 -9.37 -16.81
C ASP A 20 -4.96 -10.31 -15.98
N HIS A 21 -5.18 -10.00 -14.69
CA HIS A 21 -6.15 -10.70 -13.85
C HIS A 21 -7.62 -10.46 -14.29
N GLY A 22 -7.89 -9.33 -14.94
CA GLY A 22 -9.17 -9.01 -15.57
C GLY A 22 -10.21 -8.34 -14.67
N ASN A 23 -11.09 -7.55 -15.30
CA ASN A 23 -12.23 -6.81 -14.70
C ASN A 23 -11.87 -5.93 -13.49
N VAL A 24 -10.73 -5.21 -13.59
CA VAL A 24 -10.24 -4.25 -12.60
C VAL A 24 -10.19 -2.86 -13.21
N ARG A 25 -10.66 -1.88 -12.45
CA ARG A 25 -10.42 -0.45 -12.68
C ARG A 25 -9.29 0.02 -11.77
N VAL A 26 -8.30 0.71 -12.31
CA VAL A 26 -7.09 1.14 -11.60
C VAL A 26 -7.06 2.65 -11.45
N VAL A 27 -7.15 3.12 -10.21
CA VAL A 27 -6.95 4.49 -9.79
C VAL A 27 -5.56 4.60 -9.16
N GLY A 28 -4.85 5.71 -9.32
CA GLY A 28 -3.51 5.85 -8.74
C GLY A 28 -3.18 7.25 -8.25
N PHE A 29 -2.34 7.31 -7.22
CA PHE A 29 -1.68 8.54 -6.79
C PHE A 29 -0.40 8.75 -7.59
N VAL A 30 -0.22 9.97 -8.10
CA VAL A 30 0.93 10.35 -8.92
C VAL A 30 1.62 11.56 -8.31
N PHE A 31 2.94 11.64 -8.46
CA PHE A 31 3.75 12.72 -7.87
C PHE A 31 3.71 14.02 -8.69
N SER A 32 3.28 13.96 -9.95
CA SER A 32 3.13 15.13 -10.81
C SER A 32 2.16 14.85 -11.97
N GLU A 33 1.67 15.91 -12.60
CA GLU A 33 0.83 15.83 -13.80
C GLU A 33 1.57 15.19 -14.99
N TYR A 34 2.91 15.19 -14.97
CA TYR A 34 3.76 14.64 -16.03
C TYR A 34 4.18 13.18 -15.78
N ALA A 35 3.65 12.53 -14.74
CA ALA A 35 3.93 11.13 -14.47
C ALA A 35 3.46 10.28 -15.65
N ALA A 36 4.41 9.69 -16.40
CA ALA A 36 4.11 8.96 -17.64
C ALA A 36 3.13 7.79 -17.43
N HIS A 37 3.19 7.16 -16.26
CA HIS A 37 2.31 6.04 -15.90
C HIS A 37 0.85 6.47 -15.64
N SER A 38 0.55 7.77 -15.52
CA SER A 38 -0.82 8.27 -15.38
C SER A 38 -1.70 7.89 -16.59
N THR A 39 -1.11 7.84 -17.78
CA THR A 39 -1.79 7.40 -19.01
C THR A 39 -2.24 5.95 -19.00
N MET A 40 -1.70 5.15 -18.07
CA MET A 40 -2.05 3.75 -17.87
C MET A 40 -3.11 3.56 -16.78
N LEU A 41 -3.54 4.63 -16.10
CA LEU A 41 -4.57 4.60 -15.07
C LEU A 41 -5.94 4.98 -15.64
N ASP A 42 -7.01 4.51 -15.02
CA ASP A 42 -8.38 4.92 -15.34
C ASP A 42 -8.74 6.26 -14.69
N ALA A 43 -8.07 6.60 -13.58
CA ALA A 43 -8.06 7.93 -12.97
C ALA A 43 -6.77 8.13 -12.16
N SER A 44 -6.30 9.37 -12.08
CA SER A 44 -5.09 9.72 -11.33
C SER A 44 -5.27 10.98 -10.51
N TYR A 45 -4.67 11.01 -9.32
CA TYR A 45 -4.75 12.10 -8.37
C TYR A 45 -3.36 12.47 -7.87
N ILE A 46 -3.10 13.77 -7.66
CA ILE A 46 -1.87 14.21 -6.99
C ILE A 46 -2.15 14.26 -5.50
N ALA A 47 -1.56 13.31 -4.77
CA ALA A 47 -1.74 13.20 -3.33
C ALA A 47 -0.76 14.11 -2.58
N PRO A 48 -1.15 14.61 -1.39
CA PRO A 48 -0.19 15.10 -0.41
C PRO A 48 0.82 14.00 -0.03
N GLU A 49 1.93 14.40 0.58
CA GLU A 49 2.84 13.45 1.25
C GLU A 49 2.11 12.71 2.38
N TRP A 50 2.51 11.46 2.66
CA TRP A 50 1.88 10.59 3.65
C TRP A 50 1.92 11.14 5.08
N ASP A 51 2.92 11.97 5.40
CA ASP A 51 3.08 12.62 6.71
C ASP A 51 2.32 13.96 6.81
N ASN A 52 1.66 14.38 5.73
CA ASN A 52 0.80 15.55 5.73
C ASN A 52 -0.48 15.27 6.55
N PRO A 53 -0.88 16.15 7.47
CA PRO A 53 -2.12 15.99 8.24
C PRO A 53 -3.39 15.83 7.40
N GLY A 54 -3.39 16.35 6.16
CA GLY A 54 -4.50 16.23 5.21
C GLY A 54 -4.50 14.96 4.37
N TYR A 55 -3.45 14.12 4.43
CA TYR A 55 -3.33 12.93 3.60
C TYR A 55 -4.49 11.95 3.80
N ARG A 56 -4.88 11.70 5.05
CA ARG A 56 -6.00 10.81 5.37
C ARG A 56 -7.32 11.30 4.77
N ALA A 57 -7.65 12.56 4.98
CA ALA A 57 -8.90 13.13 4.48
C ALA A 57 -8.95 13.07 2.95
N PHE A 58 -7.82 13.33 2.30
CA PHE A 58 -7.67 13.18 0.86
C PHE A 58 -7.84 11.72 0.39
N LEU A 59 -7.23 10.76 1.10
CA LEU A 59 -7.36 9.34 0.82
C LEU A 59 -8.83 8.90 0.90
N GLU A 60 -9.53 9.26 1.98
CA GLU A 60 -10.96 8.97 2.17
C GLU A 60 -11.82 9.59 1.07
N GLU A 61 -11.56 10.85 0.69
CA GLU A 61 -12.27 11.53 -0.41
C GLU A 61 -12.14 10.73 -1.71
N VAL A 62 -10.91 10.37 -2.10
CA VAL A 62 -10.66 9.63 -3.34
C VAL A 62 -11.31 8.25 -3.29
N ILE A 63 -11.19 7.53 -2.17
CA ILE A 63 -11.79 6.21 -2.00
C ILE A 63 -13.31 6.27 -2.23
N LEU A 64 -13.99 7.22 -1.57
CA LEU A 64 -15.44 7.37 -1.65
C LEU A 64 -15.89 7.83 -3.04
N ARG A 65 -15.19 8.82 -3.61
CA ARG A 65 -15.48 9.36 -4.94
C ARG A 65 -15.35 8.29 -6.02
N GLU A 66 -14.30 7.48 -5.94
CA GLU A 66 -13.96 6.49 -6.96
C GLU A 66 -14.54 5.11 -6.69
N LYS A 67 -15.18 4.92 -5.53
CA LYS A 67 -15.73 3.63 -5.06
C LYS A 67 -14.64 2.56 -5.05
N VAL A 68 -13.52 2.88 -4.41
CA VAL A 68 -12.37 1.97 -4.27
C VAL A 68 -12.74 0.81 -3.35
N ASP A 69 -12.47 -0.42 -3.80
CA ASP A 69 -12.63 -1.62 -3.00
C ASP A 69 -11.34 -1.99 -2.26
N LEU A 70 -10.19 -1.83 -2.93
CA LEU A 70 -8.87 -2.23 -2.44
C LEU A 70 -7.85 -1.10 -2.61
N VAL A 71 -7.08 -0.83 -1.56
CA VAL A 71 -5.95 0.11 -1.59
C VAL A 71 -4.64 -0.67 -1.45
N PHE A 72 -3.72 -0.52 -2.41
CA PHE A 72 -2.38 -1.10 -2.35
C PHE A 72 -1.35 0.03 -2.14
N PRO A 73 -0.77 0.14 -0.95
CA PRO A 73 0.35 1.04 -0.73
C PRO A 73 1.63 0.45 -1.34
N VAL A 74 2.26 1.18 -2.26
CA VAL A 74 3.40 0.67 -3.03
C VAL A 74 4.75 1.02 -2.39
N VAL A 75 4.87 2.19 -1.74
CA VAL A 75 6.12 2.62 -1.10
C VAL A 75 6.20 2.23 0.37
N THR A 76 7.37 1.74 0.77
CA THR A 76 7.65 1.19 2.10
C THR A 76 7.48 2.20 3.24
N LYS A 77 7.72 3.50 3.00
CA LYS A 77 7.66 4.52 4.05
C LYS A 77 6.25 4.79 4.57
N SER A 78 5.24 4.70 3.70
CA SER A 78 3.85 4.90 4.09
C SER A 78 3.19 3.63 4.63
N LEU A 79 3.80 2.44 4.45
CA LEU A 79 3.18 1.16 4.85
C LEU A 79 2.81 1.09 6.33
N GLU A 80 3.68 1.55 7.24
CA GLU A 80 3.38 1.52 8.68
C GLU A 80 2.19 2.43 9.04
N TYR A 81 2.17 3.62 8.45
CA TYR A 81 1.06 4.56 8.59
C TYR A 81 -0.24 3.97 8.02
N MET A 82 -0.19 3.44 6.79
CA MET A 82 -1.35 2.84 6.11
C MET A 82 -1.89 1.63 6.88
N ALA A 83 -1.01 0.81 7.47
CA ALA A 83 -1.42 -0.29 8.34
C ALA A 83 -2.08 0.23 9.63
N SER A 84 -1.57 1.31 10.22
CA SER A 84 -2.13 1.89 11.44
C SER A 84 -3.54 2.47 11.27
N ILE A 85 -3.92 2.88 10.05
CA ILE A 85 -5.24 3.46 9.76
C ILE A 85 -6.16 2.48 9.01
N ALA A 86 -5.73 1.25 8.74
CA ALA A 86 -6.43 0.32 7.84
C ALA A 86 -7.84 -0.02 8.32
N ASP A 87 -8.01 -0.28 9.62
CA ASP A 87 -9.32 -0.59 10.21
C ASP A 87 -10.24 0.62 10.16
N GLU A 88 -9.73 1.81 10.48
CA GLU A 88 -10.51 3.05 10.45
C GLU A 88 -10.97 3.41 9.03
N ILE A 89 -10.11 3.19 8.02
CA ILE A 89 -10.46 3.38 6.61
C ILE A 89 -11.53 2.37 6.17
N LYS A 90 -11.42 1.12 6.60
CA LYS A 90 -12.42 0.11 6.31
C LYS A 90 -13.77 0.42 6.93
N GLU A 91 -13.78 0.91 8.17
CA GLU A 91 -15.00 1.34 8.86
C GLU A 91 -15.64 2.57 8.21
N SER A 92 -14.84 3.56 7.82
CA SER A 92 -15.36 4.83 7.28
C SER A 92 -15.75 4.75 5.79
N THR A 93 -15.10 3.89 5.01
CA THR A 93 -15.27 3.86 3.54
C THR A 93 -15.72 2.51 2.98
N GLY A 94 -15.53 1.41 3.72
CA GLY A 94 -15.71 0.06 3.22
C GLY A 94 -14.54 -0.51 2.41
N ALA A 95 -13.54 0.32 2.06
CA ALA A 95 -12.36 -0.11 1.32
C ALA A 95 -11.37 -0.87 2.22
N THR A 96 -10.70 -1.87 1.68
CA THR A 96 -9.66 -2.61 2.41
C THR A 96 -8.27 -2.13 1.98
N ILE A 97 -7.47 -1.67 2.93
CA ILE A 97 -6.04 -1.47 2.69
C ILE A 97 -5.33 -2.82 2.76
N VAL A 98 -4.65 -3.20 1.67
CA VAL A 98 -3.92 -4.46 1.56
C VAL A 98 -2.52 -4.26 2.11
N THR A 99 -2.36 -4.47 3.42
CA THR A 99 -1.06 -4.46 4.11
C THR A 99 -0.88 -5.72 4.95
N SER A 100 0.36 -6.04 5.30
CA SER A 100 0.63 -6.91 6.44
C SER A 100 0.20 -6.24 7.74
N GLU A 101 0.06 -7.02 8.81
CA GLU A 101 -0.23 -6.46 10.13
C GLU A 101 0.85 -5.44 10.55
N GLN A 102 0.43 -4.36 11.20
CA GLN A 102 1.29 -3.25 11.59
C GLN A 102 2.52 -3.71 12.38
N GLU A 103 2.35 -4.67 13.29
CA GLU A 103 3.45 -5.19 14.12
C GLU A 103 4.52 -5.89 13.27
N LEU A 104 4.12 -6.66 12.25
CA LEU A 104 5.06 -7.31 11.34
C LEU A 104 5.80 -6.30 10.46
N ILE A 105 5.14 -5.22 10.04
CA ILE A 105 5.77 -4.13 9.28
C ILE A 105 6.80 -3.41 10.17
N ARG A 106 6.47 -3.15 11.43
CA ARG A 106 7.36 -2.51 12.40
C ARG A 106 8.60 -3.36 12.68
N ILE A 107 8.43 -4.68 12.85
CA ILE A 107 9.54 -5.64 12.99
C ILE A 107 10.42 -5.59 11.73
N ALA A 108 9.83 -5.68 10.54
CA ALA A 108 10.57 -5.71 9.27
C ALA A 108 11.38 -4.42 9.03
N ASN A 109 10.85 -3.25 9.41
CA ASN A 109 11.51 -1.96 9.22
C ASN A 109 12.70 -1.74 10.18
N ASN A 110 12.78 -2.47 11.29
CA ASN A 110 13.89 -2.39 12.23
C ASN A 110 14.81 -3.62 12.11
N LYS A 111 15.96 -3.45 11.46
CA LYS A 111 16.92 -4.56 11.22
C LYS A 111 17.36 -5.32 12.48
N GLY A 112 17.45 -4.66 13.63
CA GLY A 112 17.81 -5.31 14.90
C GLY A 112 16.67 -6.19 15.40
N VAL A 113 15.46 -5.63 15.47
CA VAL A 113 14.26 -6.37 15.87
C VAL A 113 13.93 -7.49 14.90
N LEU A 114 14.14 -7.27 13.60
CA LEU A 114 14.02 -8.29 12.58
C LEU A 114 14.98 -9.46 12.85
N LEU A 115 16.24 -9.19 13.18
CA LEU A 115 17.21 -10.23 13.50
C LEU A 115 16.82 -11.03 14.75
N ASP A 116 16.38 -10.34 15.81
CA ASP A 116 15.91 -10.99 17.05
C ASP A 116 14.66 -11.86 16.79
N HIS A 117 13.75 -11.38 15.95
CA HIS A 117 12.56 -12.12 15.52
C HIS A 117 12.94 -13.39 14.76
N LEU A 118 13.87 -13.29 13.81
CA LEU A 118 14.38 -14.43 13.03
C LEU A 118 15.14 -15.45 13.90
N TRP A 119 15.88 -15.00 14.92
CA TRP A 119 16.59 -15.90 15.84
C TRP A 119 15.66 -16.61 16.83
N SER A 120 14.53 -16.01 17.14
CA SER A 120 13.51 -16.58 18.03
C SER A 120 12.62 -17.59 17.31
N ASP A 121 12.59 -17.55 15.97
CA ASP A 121 11.86 -18.49 15.13
C ASP A 121 12.62 -19.81 14.98
N LYS A 122 12.06 -20.87 15.57
CA LYS A 122 12.66 -22.22 15.59
C LYS A 122 12.73 -22.87 14.22
N ASP A 123 11.85 -22.48 13.29
CA ASP A 123 11.83 -23.03 11.93
C ASP A 123 12.92 -22.39 11.06
N LEU A 124 13.34 -21.17 11.39
CA LEU A 124 14.40 -20.43 10.69
C LEU A 124 15.79 -20.60 11.31
N GLN A 125 15.89 -21.05 12.57
CA GLN A 125 17.18 -21.33 13.22
C GLN A 125 18.08 -22.28 12.41
N CYS A 126 17.49 -23.25 11.70
CA CYS A 126 18.18 -24.17 10.79
C CYS A 126 19.01 -23.44 9.70
N CYS A 127 18.54 -22.28 9.23
CA CYS A 127 19.17 -21.52 8.16
C CYS A 127 20.21 -20.50 8.64
N ILE A 128 20.33 -20.28 9.96
CA ILE A 128 21.09 -19.16 10.53
C ILE A 128 22.31 -19.64 11.35
N THR A 129 22.38 -20.91 11.73
CA THR A 129 23.60 -21.48 12.31
C THR A 129 24.68 -21.68 11.25
N PRO A 130 25.88 -21.07 11.38
CA PRO A 130 27.03 -21.47 10.60
C PRO A 130 27.40 -22.91 10.97
N HIS A 131 27.72 -23.74 9.97
CA HIS A 131 28.43 -25.00 10.19
C HIS A 131 29.79 -24.76 10.85
#